data_AF-F8UHC2-F1
#
_entry.id   AF-F8UHC2-F1
#
_cell.length_a   1.000
_cell.length_b   1.000
_cell.length_c   1.000
_cell.angle_alpha   90.00
_cell.angle_beta   90.00
_cell.angle_gamma   90.00
#
_symmetry.space_group_name_H-M   'P 1'
#
loop_
_entity.id
_entity.type
_entity.pdbx_description
1 polymer ?
#
loop_
_entity_poly.entity_id
_entity_poly.type
_entity_poly.pdbx_seq_one_letter_code
_entity_poly.pdbx_strand_id
1 'polypeptide(L)' 'EFDAPDNQPVSLCFILLVPKDANEVHLQILGELAQLFGDEAMRGRMLQAESVTDLIALLGAWTS' A
#
# COMPACT_ATOMS: atom_id res chain seq x y z
N GLU A 1 8.16 0.80 18.24
CA GLU A 1 6.81 0.67 17.64
C GLU A 1 6.88 1.24 16.22
N PHE A 2 5.83 1.14 15.41
CA PHE A 2 5.86 1.73 14.06
C PHE A 2 5.65 3.26 14.08
N ASP A 3 5.51 3.84 15.28
CA ASP A 3 5.29 5.27 15.57
C ASP A 3 4.25 5.91 14.63
N ALA A 4 3.18 5.16 14.36
CA ALA A 4 2.08 5.61 13.53
C ALA A 4 1.41 6.85 14.17
N PRO A 5 1.02 7.85 13.37
CA PRO A 5 0.49 9.12 13.89
C PRO A 5 -0.82 8.99 14.68
N ASP A 6 -1.54 7.88 14.49
CA ASP A 6 -2.77 7.52 15.19
C ASP A 6 -2.56 6.59 16.41
N ASN A 7 -1.30 6.25 16.72
CA ASN A 7 -0.90 5.27 17.72
C ASN A 7 -1.55 3.87 17.55
N GLN A 8 -1.98 3.52 16.34
CA GLN A 8 -2.52 2.18 16.04
C GLN A 8 -1.39 1.23 15.59
N PRO A 9 -1.54 -0.09 15.83
CA PRO A 9 -0.60 -1.08 15.31
C PRO A 9 -0.67 -1.14 13.78
N VAL A 10 0.49 -1.11 13.12
CA VAL A 10 0.58 -1.21 11.65
C VAL A 10 0.51 -2.67 11.22
N SER A 11 -0.49 -3.01 10.41
CA SER A 11 -0.69 -4.37 9.88
C SER A 11 -0.30 -4.52 8.40
N LEU A 12 -0.27 -3.43 7.64
CA LEU A 12 0.15 -3.40 6.24
C LEU A 12 1.30 -2.41 6.08
N CYS A 13 2.37 -2.85 5.42
CA CYS A 13 3.51 -2.00 5.10
C CYS A 13 3.94 -2.27 3.66
N PHE A 14 4.17 -1.20 2.89
CA PHE A 14 4.73 -1.26 1.56
C PHE A 14 6.08 -0.57 1.55
N ILE A 15 7.09 -1.26 1.00
CA ILE A 15 8.44 -0.74 0.86
C ILE A 15 8.65 -0.36 -0.59
N LEU A 16 8.88 0.93 -0.84
CA LEU A 16 9.21 1.46 -2.16
C LEU A 16 10.71 1.74 -2.23
N LEU A 17 11.43 0.98 -3.05
CA LEU A 17 12.86 1.20 -3.33
C LEU A 17 12.99 2.10 -4.55
N VAL A 18 13.63 3.25 -4.39
CA VAL A 18 13.86 4.22 -5.47
C VAL A 18 15.36 4.44 -5.69
N PRO A 19 15.80 4.63 -6.94
CA PRO A 19 17.17 5.05 -7.22
C PRO A 19 17.42 6.48 -6.68
N LYS A 20 18.69 6.79 -6.40
CA LYS A 20 19.11 8.07 -5.80
C LYS A 20 18.68 9.30 -6.61
N ASP A 21 18.67 9.17 -7.94
CA ASP A 21 18.17 10.19 -8.85
C ASP A 21 16.64 9.98 -8.99
N ALA A 22 15.92 10.50 -8.01
CA ALA A 22 14.49 10.26 -7.87
C ALA A 22 13.69 11.21 -8.78
N ASN A 23 13.00 10.66 -9.79
CA ASN A 23 12.18 11.41 -10.77
C ASN A 23 10.71 11.51 -10.33
N GLU A 24 9.92 12.46 -10.84
CA GLU A 24 8.49 12.69 -10.48
C GLU A 24 7.63 11.41 -10.36
N VAL A 25 7.95 10.36 -11.11
CA VAL A 25 7.32 9.04 -11.08
C VAL A 25 7.19 8.44 -9.67
N HIS A 26 8.18 8.60 -8.78
CA HIS A 26 8.09 7.99 -7.44
C HIS A 26 7.02 8.67 -6.56
N LEU A 27 6.83 9.99 -6.71
CA LEU A 27 5.76 10.71 -6.01
C LEU A 27 4.38 10.27 -6.51
N GLN A 28 4.27 9.96 -7.80
CA GLN A 28 3.05 9.43 -8.37
C GLN A 28 2.71 8.04 -7.82
N ILE A 29 3.70 7.13 -7.77
CA ILE A 29 3.54 5.82 -7.13
C ILE A 29 3.15 5.97 -5.66
N LEU A 30 3.79 6.90 -4.92
CA LEU A 30 3.46 7.15 -3.52
C LEU A 30 2.02 7.65 -3.36
N GLY A 31 1.54 8.50 -4.28
CA GLY A 31 0.16 8.99 -4.31
C GLY A 31 -0.86 7.89 -4.57
N GLU A 32 -0.61 7.03 -5.55
CA GLU A 32 -1.46 5.86 -5.84
C GLU A 32 -1.50 4.90 -4.65
N LEU A 33 -0.35 4.61 -4.02
CA LEU A 33 -0.29 3.80 -2.81
C LEU A 33 -1.08 4.45 -1.66
N ALA A 34 -1.00 5.78 -1.49
CA ALA A 34 -1.76 6.48 -0.47
C ALA A 34 -3.27 6.39 -0.70
N GLN A 35 -3.72 6.45 -1.96
CA GLN A 35 -5.14 6.25 -2.31
C GLN A 35 -5.60 4.82 -2.06
N LEU A 36 -4.81 3.83 -2.50
CA LEU A 36 -5.05 2.41 -2.25
C LEU A 36 -5.19 2.12 -0.75
N PHE A 37 -4.26 2.64 0.06
CA PHE A 37 -4.33 2.50 1.51
C PHE A 37 -5.39 3.38 2.16
N GLY A 38 -5.89 4.42 1.50
CA GLY A 38 -7.00 5.23 1.98
C GLY A 38 -8.34 4.48 1.94
N ASP A 39 -8.49 3.52 1.02
CA ASP A 39 -9.69 2.71 0.86
C ASP A 39 -9.79 1.62 1.95
N GLU A 40 -10.78 1.76 2.84
CA GLU A 40 -11.03 0.80 3.93
C GLU A 40 -11.46 -0.58 3.43
N ALA A 41 -12.28 -0.65 2.38
CA ALA A 41 -12.71 -1.92 1.82
C ALA A 41 -11.52 -2.65 1.19
N MET A 42 -10.63 -1.92 0.52
CA MET A 42 -9.42 -2.49 -0.05
C MET A 42 -8.46 -2.98 1.04
N ARG A 43 -8.19 -2.16 2.07
CA ARG A 43 -7.38 -2.59 3.23
C ARG A 43 -7.95 -3.85 3.88
N GLY A 44 -9.27 -3.91 4.06
CA GLY A 44 -9.97 -5.07 4.61
C GLY A 44 -9.74 -6.33 3.77
N ARG A 45 -9.87 -6.23 2.44
CA ARG A 45 -9.62 -7.36 1.53
C ARG A 45 -8.15 -7.81 1.56
N MET A 46 -7.20 -6.88 1.62
CA MET A 46 -5.76 -7.21 1.71
C MET A 46 -5.42 -7.92 3.03
N LEU A 47 -6.02 -7.52 4.14
CA LEU A 47 -5.84 -8.17 5.45
C LEU A 47 -6.45 -9.57 5.53
N GLN A 48 -7.45 -9.86 4.71
CA GLN A 48 -8.13 -11.16 4.64
C GLN A 48 -7.58 -12.07 3.53
N ALA A 49 -6.58 -11.62 2.76
CA ALA A 49 -6.00 -12.44 1.69
C ALA A 49 -5.28 -13.67 2.30
N GLU A 50 -5.72 -14.86 1.90
CA GLU A 50 -5.19 -16.13 2.43
C GLU A 50 -3.93 -16.60 1.67
N SER A 51 -3.65 -16.00 0.52
CA SER A 51 -2.48 -16.32 -0.29
C SER A 51 -1.82 -15.08 -0.90
N VAL A 52 -0.52 -15.21 -1.20
CA VAL A 52 0.25 -14.18 -1.92
C VAL A 52 -0.37 -13.91 -3.29
N THR A 53 -0.89 -14.94 -3.96
CA THR A 53 -1.54 -14.82 -5.26
C THR A 53 -2.79 -13.95 -5.18
N ASP A 54 -3.61 -14.15 -4.14
CA ASP A 54 -4.82 -13.33 -3.93
C ASP A 54 -4.47 -11.88 -3.64
N LEU A 55 -3.44 -11.65 -2.81
CA LEU A 55 -2.97 -10.30 -2.51
C LEU A 55 -2.47 -9.58 -3.78
N ILE A 56 -1.69 -10.26 -4.63
CA ILE A 56 -1.20 -9.69 -5.89
C ILE A 56 -2.36 -9.43 -6.86
N ALA A 57 -3.34 -10.33 -6.93
CA ALA A 57 -4.53 -10.16 -7.77
C ALA A 57 -5.39 -8.96 -7.32
N LEU A 58 -5.54 -8.77 -6.01
CA LEU A 58 -6.21 -7.59 -5.44
C LEU A 58 -5.52 -6.30 -5.88
N LEU A 59 -4.20 -6.22 -5.75
CA LEU A 59 -3.42 -5.06 -6.16
C LEU A 59 -3.54 -4.77 -7.66
N GLY A 60 -3.47 -5.82 -8.50
CA GLY A 60 -3.58 -5.68 -9.95
C GLY A 60 -4.99 -5.34 -10.45
N ALA A 61 -6.02 -5.63 -9.66
CA ALA A 61 -7.41 -5.30 -9.97
C ALA A 61 -7.84 -3.92 -9.46
N TRP A 62 -7.00 -3.25 -8.67
CA TRP A 62 -7.32 -1.94 -8.12
C TRP A 62 -7.17 -0.85 -9.19
N THR A 63 -8.18 0.00 -9.29
CA THR A 63 -8.23 1.16 -10.17
C THR A 63 -8.65 2.36 -9.35
N SER A 64 -7.86 3.45 -9.38
CA SER A 64 -8.17 4.72 -8.71
C SER A 64 -9.41 5.40 -9.27
#